data_AF-A0A7X5QI82-F1
#
_entry.id   AF-A0A7X5QI82-F1
#
_cell.length_a   1.000
_cell.length_b   1.000
_cell.length_c   1.000
_cell.angle_alpha   90.00
_cell.angle_beta   90.00
_cell.angle_gamma   90.00
#
_symmetry.space_group_name_H-M   'P 1'
#
loop_
_entity.id
_entity.type
_entity.pdbx_description
1 polymer ?
#
loop_
_entity_poly.entity_id
_entity_poly.type
_entity_poly.pdbx_seq_one_letter_code
_entity_poly.pdbx_strand_id
1 'polypeptide(L)'
;MINPGCSFCTRKGLPVLLVRPAIKAQGDGVPDLPANMQMPVENKGETGYTARLLREGFVYIWDELVNGWINYYVTCEGYYYPLPEHGKVPPRLASGEMKPCIDQPNELARASLVTLPVLPEGFANSAFWFAWSAVAWTDAVRKKHEDPAYRARYMQRFDMEKWLNRGEGENALPFSSLTDSVAEYHTRRDTNRRIADYTSAHWNGKYLFDQNDLWLAAEELMPDKGVILFLPDPVAMVQDITALMNYRLKTQFHENPHYIRGIGLSVSLSTLKETLCRQFERDQIKENEILEAQKQAPYAFYLSGGTYLPNNPALVGATKSTLDSSTLKRQVQECWSDYEQYIDREKEKAFMDRFTTDLTRYDN
;
A
#
# COMPACT_ATOMS: atom_id res chain seq x y z
N MET A 1 -10.66 14.44 -31.36
CA MET A 1 -11.97 14.30 -32.03
C MET A 1 -12.92 13.63 -31.05
N ILE A 2 -13.92 14.33 -30.54
CA ILE A 2 -14.96 13.73 -29.69
C ILE A 2 -15.74 12.73 -30.56
N ASN A 3 -15.74 11.44 -30.18
CA ASN A 3 -16.62 10.46 -30.80
C ASN A 3 -18.01 10.57 -30.15
N PRO A 4 -19.06 11.06 -30.85
CA PRO A 4 -20.34 11.37 -30.24
C PRO A 4 -21.05 10.15 -29.62
N GLY A 5 -20.67 8.93 -30.00
CA GLY A 5 -21.21 7.68 -29.46
C GLY A 5 -20.42 7.05 -28.30
N CYS A 6 -19.31 7.66 -27.86
CA CYS A 6 -18.46 7.10 -26.81
C CYS A 6 -18.85 7.65 -25.43
N SER A 7 -19.49 6.84 -24.58
CA SER A 7 -19.90 7.22 -23.22
C SER A 7 -18.74 7.64 -22.30
N PHE A 8 -17.50 7.26 -22.64
CA PHE A 8 -16.31 7.74 -21.94
C PHE A 8 -16.02 9.22 -22.24
N CYS A 9 -16.18 9.61 -23.51
CA CYS A 9 -15.91 10.96 -24.03
C CYS A 9 -17.09 11.91 -23.86
N THR A 10 -18.32 11.41 -23.93
CA THR A 10 -19.55 12.20 -23.82
C THR A 10 -20.19 11.99 -22.46
N ARG A 11 -19.86 12.87 -21.51
CA ARG A 11 -20.46 12.90 -20.17
C ARG A 11 -21.42 14.08 -20.04
N LYS A 12 -22.48 13.90 -19.25
CA LYS A 12 -23.49 14.92 -18.97
C LYS A 12 -24.04 14.72 -17.56
N GLY A 13 -24.52 15.81 -16.97
CA GLY A 13 -25.11 15.81 -15.64
C GLY A 13 -24.12 16.31 -14.58
N LEU A 14 -24.42 16.01 -13.31
CA LEU A 14 -23.67 16.54 -12.17
C LEU A 14 -22.27 15.90 -12.12
N PRO A 15 -21.18 16.68 -12.21
CA PRO A 15 -19.83 16.17 -12.06
C PRO A 15 -19.51 15.86 -10.59
N VAL A 16 -19.00 14.66 -10.35
CA VAL A 16 -18.63 14.14 -9.04
C VAL A 16 -17.18 13.67 -9.09
N LEU A 17 -16.30 14.33 -8.33
CA LEU A 17 -14.96 13.81 -8.04
C LEU A 17 -15.05 12.91 -6.82
N LEU A 18 -14.74 11.63 -6.98
CA LEU A 18 -14.68 10.70 -5.86
C LEU A 18 -13.29 10.71 -5.24
N VAL A 19 -13.25 10.86 -3.92
CA VAL A 19 -12.04 10.85 -3.11
C VAL A 19 -12.20 9.88 -1.94
N ARG A 20 -11.09 9.51 -1.32
CA ARG A 20 -11.03 8.70 -0.11
C ARG A 20 -10.25 9.43 0.99
N PRO A 21 -10.51 9.14 2.27
CA PRO A 21 -9.60 9.50 3.34
C PRO A 21 -8.27 8.73 3.20
N ALA A 22 -7.18 9.39 3.57
CA ALA A 22 -5.83 8.84 3.60
C ALA A 22 -5.07 9.38 4.82
N ILE A 23 -3.95 8.73 5.15
CA ILE A 23 -3.07 9.16 6.24
C ILE A 23 -1.97 10.06 5.70
N LYS A 24 -1.65 11.12 6.45
CA LYS A 24 -0.49 11.98 6.24
C LYS A 24 0.35 12.07 7.51
N ALA A 25 1.64 12.32 7.36
CA ALA A 25 2.50 12.80 8.42
C ALA A 25 2.41 14.34 8.51
N GLN A 26 2.72 14.86 9.71
CA GLN A 26 2.96 16.27 9.89
C GLN A 26 4.11 16.74 9.00
N GLY A 27 3.92 17.85 8.27
CA GLY A 27 4.93 18.39 7.37
C GLY A 27 4.96 17.80 5.96
N ASP A 28 4.01 16.92 5.59
CA ASP A 28 3.91 16.36 4.24
C ASP A 28 3.50 17.36 3.14
N GLY A 29 3.26 18.63 3.47
CA GLY A 29 2.92 19.66 2.48
C GLY A 29 1.61 19.42 1.72
N VAL A 30 0.69 18.64 2.31
CA VAL A 30 -0.65 18.33 1.78
C VAL A 30 -1.74 18.82 2.73
N PRO A 31 -2.95 19.13 2.24
CA PRO A 31 -4.00 19.71 3.06
C PRO A 31 -4.49 18.70 4.09
N ASP A 32 -4.97 19.22 5.22
CA ASP A 32 -5.68 18.40 6.20
C ASP A 32 -7.08 18.05 5.70
N LEU A 33 -7.57 16.90 6.11
CA LEU A 33 -8.96 16.52 5.87
C LEU A 33 -9.87 17.57 6.52
N PRO A 34 -10.87 18.10 5.79
CA PRO A 34 -11.76 19.13 6.33
C PRO A 34 -12.49 18.67 7.60
N ALA A 35 -12.60 19.58 8.59
CA ALA A 35 -13.09 19.26 9.93
C ALA A 35 -14.55 18.77 9.97
N ASN A 36 -15.33 19.04 8.92
CA ASN A 36 -16.70 18.54 8.77
C ASN A 36 -16.76 17.05 8.35
N MET A 37 -15.62 16.44 8.00
CA MET A 37 -15.51 15.02 7.70
C MET A 37 -15.25 14.23 8.97
N GLN A 38 -16.16 13.32 9.31
CA GLN A 38 -16.01 12.47 10.49
C GLN A 38 -15.13 11.26 10.18
N MET A 39 -14.06 11.10 10.96
CA MET A 39 -13.21 9.91 10.92
C MET A 39 -13.52 9.00 12.11
N PRO A 40 -13.43 7.67 11.94
CA PRO A 40 -13.77 6.72 13.01
C PRO A 40 -12.81 6.79 14.21
N VAL A 41 -11.63 7.38 14.02
CA VAL A 41 -10.58 7.49 15.04
C VAL A 41 -10.04 8.92 15.00
N GLU A 42 -9.79 9.49 16.18
CA GLU A 42 -9.13 10.79 16.31
C GLU A 42 -7.65 10.69 15.90
N ASN A 43 -7.14 11.77 15.29
CA ASN A 43 -5.72 11.88 14.99
C ASN A 43 -4.90 12.01 16.27
N LYS A 44 -3.71 11.39 16.29
CA LYS A 44 -2.77 11.44 17.42
C LYS A 44 -1.34 11.66 16.96
N GLY A 45 -0.57 12.36 17.78
CA GLY A 45 0.84 12.65 17.53
C GLY A 45 1.05 13.42 16.23
N GLU A 46 2.06 13.02 15.47
CA GLU A 46 2.46 13.66 14.20
C GLU A 46 1.71 13.07 12.99
N THR A 47 0.58 12.39 13.19
CA THR A 47 -0.20 11.74 12.13
C THR A 47 -1.53 12.48 11.96
N GLY A 48 -1.90 12.77 10.71
CA GLY A 48 -3.15 13.43 10.36
C GLY A 48 -3.89 12.72 9.23
N TYR A 49 -5.06 13.22 8.89
CA TYR A 49 -5.86 12.77 7.76
C TYR A 49 -5.77 13.75 6.60
N THR A 50 -5.86 13.24 5.37
CA THR A 50 -5.98 14.03 4.14
C THR A 50 -6.95 13.35 3.19
N ALA A 51 -7.37 14.03 2.12
CA ALA A 51 -8.16 13.42 1.05
C ALA A 51 -7.27 13.06 -0.14
N ARG A 52 -7.49 11.88 -0.70
CA ARG A 52 -6.79 11.42 -1.91
C ARG A 52 -7.74 10.88 -2.95
N LEU A 53 -7.30 10.82 -4.19
CA LEU A 53 -8.03 10.14 -5.25
C LEU A 53 -8.31 8.66 -4.91
N LEU A 54 -9.42 8.13 -5.41
CA LEU A 54 -9.72 6.71 -5.32
C LEU A 54 -8.62 5.87 -5.98
N ARG A 55 -8.43 4.66 -5.44
CA ARG A 55 -7.54 3.67 -6.02
C ARG A 55 -8.24 2.92 -7.14
N GLU A 56 -7.45 2.29 -7.98
CA GLU A 56 -7.94 1.40 -9.04
C GLU A 56 -8.96 0.39 -8.49
N GLY A 57 -10.08 0.22 -9.20
CA GLY A 57 -11.16 -0.65 -8.76
C GLY A 57 -12.51 -0.33 -9.39
N PHE A 58 -13.56 -0.78 -8.74
CA PHE A 58 -14.94 -0.69 -9.20
C PHE A 58 -15.70 0.32 -8.36
N VAL A 59 -16.47 1.18 -9.02
CA VAL A 59 -17.41 2.09 -8.37
C VAL A 59 -18.83 1.65 -8.76
N TYR A 60 -19.65 1.43 -7.74
CA TYR A 60 -21.05 1.07 -7.86
C TYR A 60 -21.91 2.21 -7.34
N ILE A 61 -22.82 2.68 -8.16
CA ILE A 61 -23.73 3.77 -7.83
C ILE A 61 -25.15 3.27 -8.01
N TRP A 62 -25.94 3.28 -6.94
CA TRP A 62 -27.37 2.99 -7.02
C TRP A 62 -28.14 4.29 -7.19
N ASP A 63 -28.98 4.37 -8.22
CA ASP A 63 -29.93 5.45 -8.44
C ASP A 63 -31.30 5.06 -7.84
N GLU A 64 -31.75 5.78 -6.81
CA GLU A 64 -33.05 5.53 -6.17
C GLU A 64 -34.26 5.86 -7.05
N LEU A 65 -34.11 6.72 -8.06
CA LEU A 65 -35.22 7.11 -8.92
C LEU A 65 -35.64 5.96 -9.83
N VAL A 66 -34.65 5.33 -10.47
CA VAL A 66 -34.89 4.26 -11.45
C VAL A 66 -34.67 2.86 -10.88
N ASN A 67 -34.18 2.75 -9.64
CA ASN A 67 -33.79 1.49 -9.00
C ASN A 67 -32.82 0.69 -9.87
N GLY A 68 -31.73 1.34 -10.29
CA GLY A 68 -30.76 0.78 -11.22
C GLY A 68 -29.32 1.14 -10.88
N TRP A 69 -28.38 0.37 -11.44
CA TRP A 69 -26.95 0.55 -11.22
C TRP A 69 -26.28 1.39 -12.30
N ILE A 70 -25.50 2.38 -11.87
CA ILE A 70 -24.49 3.07 -12.68
C ILE A 70 -23.12 2.57 -12.23
N ASN A 71 -22.36 2.00 -13.15
CA ASN A 71 -21.09 1.34 -12.83
C ASN A 71 -19.93 2.05 -13.50
N TYR A 72 -18.83 2.19 -12.77
CA TYR A 72 -17.56 2.63 -13.33
C TYR A 72 -16.43 1.70 -12.92
N TYR A 73 -15.41 1.63 -13.76
CA TYR A 73 -14.08 1.16 -13.37
C TYR A 73 -13.14 2.35 -13.28
N VAL A 74 -12.51 2.55 -12.14
CA VAL A 74 -11.47 3.57 -11.96
C VAL A 74 -10.11 2.94 -12.20
N THR A 75 -9.28 3.56 -13.05
CA THR A 75 -7.92 3.09 -13.33
C THR A 75 -6.93 3.58 -12.26
N CYS A 76 -5.71 3.03 -12.24
CA CYS A 76 -4.64 3.55 -11.40
C CYS A 76 -4.29 5.02 -11.70
N GLU A 77 -4.52 5.47 -12.93
CA GLU A 77 -4.41 6.86 -13.38
C GLU A 77 -5.64 7.71 -13.00
N GLY A 78 -6.63 7.19 -12.27
CA GLY A 78 -7.78 7.98 -11.81
C GLY A 78 -8.84 8.29 -12.89
N TYR A 79 -8.81 7.61 -14.03
CA TYR A 79 -9.87 7.71 -15.04
C TYR A 79 -11.03 6.77 -14.73
N TYR A 80 -12.25 7.29 -14.81
CA TYR A 80 -13.48 6.50 -14.63
C TYR A 80 -14.03 6.05 -15.97
N TYR A 81 -14.05 4.74 -16.22
CA TYR A 81 -14.65 4.15 -17.40
C TYR A 81 -16.06 3.66 -17.10
N PRO A 82 -17.11 4.18 -17.76
CA PRO A 82 -18.46 3.69 -17.55
C PRO A 82 -18.56 2.23 -18.02
N LEU A 83 -19.15 1.40 -17.18
CA LEU A 83 -19.41 -0.01 -17.48
C LEU A 83 -20.91 -0.21 -17.71
N PRO A 84 -21.31 -1.13 -18.60
CA PRO A 84 -22.69 -1.60 -18.65
C PRO A 84 -23.14 -2.13 -17.29
N GLU A 85 -24.45 -2.08 -17.02
CA GLU A 85 -25.02 -2.55 -15.76
C GLU A 85 -24.55 -3.98 -15.40
N HIS A 86 -24.58 -4.91 -16.35
CA HIS A 86 -24.08 -6.29 -16.19
C HIS A 86 -22.76 -6.55 -16.92
N GLY A 87 -22.01 -5.49 -17.25
CA GLY A 87 -20.78 -5.59 -18.03
C GLY A 87 -19.57 -6.03 -17.21
N LYS A 88 -18.67 -6.80 -17.85
CA LYS A 88 -17.33 -7.06 -17.32
C LYS A 88 -16.38 -5.93 -17.74
N VAL A 89 -15.35 -5.67 -16.94
CA VAL A 89 -14.25 -4.78 -17.33
C VAL A 89 -13.55 -5.40 -18.54
N PRO A 90 -13.39 -4.66 -19.64
CA PRO A 90 -12.59 -5.13 -20.78
C PRO A 90 -11.17 -5.53 -20.31
N PRO A 91 -10.63 -6.70 -20.72
CA PRO A 91 -9.32 -7.15 -20.24
C PRO A 91 -8.19 -6.14 -20.48
N ARG A 92 -8.23 -5.43 -21.62
CA ARG A 92 -7.26 -4.38 -21.96
C ARG A 92 -7.34 -3.16 -21.05
N LEU A 93 -8.52 -2.90 -20.48
CA LEU A 93 -8.69 -1.84 -19.48
C LEU A 93 -8.14 -2.28 -18.13
N ALA A 94 -8.41 -3.52 -17.72
CA ALA A 94 -7.87 -4.09 -16.48
C ALA A 94 -6.34 -4.29 -16.52
N SER A 95 -5.73 -4.45 -17.70
CA SER A 95 -4.27 -4.54 -17.85
C SER A 95 -3.58 -3.17 -18.00
N GLY A 96 -4.34 -2.07 -18.06
CA GLY A 96 -3.80 -0.72 -18.30
C GLY A 96 -3.33 -0.46 -19.73
N GLU A 97 -3.51 -1.41 -20.66
CA GLU A 97 -3.16 -1.23 -22.08
C GLU A 97 -4.10 -0.23 -22.79
N MET A 98 -5.36 -0.18 -22.35
CA MET A 98 -6.37 0.71 -22.91
C MET A 98 -6.16 2.12 -22.35
N LYS A 99 -5.59 2.98 -23.19
CA LYS A 99 -5.47 4.42 -22.88
C LYS A 99 -6.68 5.18 -23.41
N PRO A 100 -7.04 6.31 -22.76
CA PRO A 100 -8.00 7.24 -23.31
C PRO A 100 -7.64 7.64 -24.74
N CYS A 101 -8.62 7.68 -25.64
CA CYS A 101 -8.42 8.14 -27.02
C CYS A 101 -8.53 9.68 -27.17
N ILE A 102 -8.62 10.40 -26.06
CA ILE A 102 -8.74 11.86 -25.99
C ILE A 102 -7.37 12.44 -25.68
N ASP A 103 -6.91 13.35 -26.54
CA ASP A 103 -5.60 14.00 -26.38
C ASP A 103 -5.70 15.42 -25.82
N GLN A 104 -6.90 16.01 -25.77
CA GLN A 104 -7.12 17.35 -25.22
C GLN A 104 -7.19 17.32 -23.68
N PRO A 105 -6.38 18.09 -22.95
CA PRO A 105 -6.29 18.01 -21.49
C PRO A 105 -7.63 18.24 -20.76
N ASN A 106 -8.40 19.25 -21.15
CA ASN A 106 -9.71 19.55 -20.56
C ASN A 106 -10.74 18.44 -20.81
N GLU A 107 -10.83 17.94 -22.04
CA GLU A 107 -11.73 16.83 -22.39
C GLU A 107 -11.34 15.54 -21.66
N LEU A 108 -10.05 15.33 -21.47
CA LEU A 108 -9.52 14.18 -20.75
C LEU A 108 -9.72 14.32 -19.23
N ALA A 109 -9.65 15.54 -18.67
CA ALA A 109 -9.94 15.82 -17.27
C ALA A 109 -11.39 15.45 -16.90
N ARG A 110 -12.36 15.61 -17.82
CA ARG A 110 -13.73 15.11 -17.64
C ARG A 110 -13.78 13.61 -17.35
N ALA A 111 -12.80 12.84 -17.84
CA ALA A 111 -12.73 11.41 -17.58
C ALA A 111 -12.39 11.07 -16.12
N SER A 112 -11.86 12.03 -15.36
CA SER A 112 -11.56 11.91 -13.93
C SER A 112 -12.78 12.20 -13.03
N LEU A 113 -13.95 12.47 -13.63
CA LEU A 113 -15.19 12.79 -12.93
C LEU A 113 -16.24 11.74 -13.25
N VAL A 114 -16.92 11.21 -12.24
CA VAL A 114 -18.20 10.51 -12.45
C VAL A 114 -19.27 11.54 -12.78
N THR A 115 -20.26 11.16 -13.59
CA THR A 115 -21.40 12.04 -13.85
C THR A 115 -22.71 11.38 -13.50
N LEU A 116 -23.52 12.07 -12.71
CA LEU A 116 -24.85 11.61 -12.34
C LEU A 116 -25.91 12.26 -13.23
N PRO A 117 -26.92 11.50 -13.70
CA PRO A 117 -28.02 12.06 -14.46
C PRO A 117 -28.80 13.06 -13.59
N VAL A 118 -29.06 14.24 -14.14
CA VAL A 118 -29.85 15.28 -13.48
C VAL A 118 -31.15 15.44 -14.25
N LEU A 119 -32.27 15.48 -13.52
CA LEU A 119 -33.57 15.69 -14.12
C LEU A 119 -33.73 17.14 -14.60
N PRO A 120 -34.59 17.38 -15.61
CA PRO A 120 -34.93 18.74 -16.03
C PRO A 120 -35.54 19.57 -14.91
N GLU A 121 -35.46 20.89 -15.04
CA GLU A 121 -36.10 21.82 -14.10
C GLU A 121 -37.59 21.48 -13.88
N GLY A 122 -38.03 21.55 -12.62
CA GLY A 122 -39.40 21.23 -12.22
C GLY A 122 -39.61 19.78 -11.76
N PHE A 123 -38.62 18.90 -11.90
CA PHE A 123 -38.62 17.56 -11.33
C PHE A 123 -37.64 17.46 -10.16
N ALA A 124 -38.04 16.75 -9.11
CA ALA A 124 -37.19 16.49 -7.95
C ALA A 124 -36.25 15.31 -8.21
N ASN A 125 -34.97 15.50 -7.96
CA ASN A 125 -33.95 14.46 -8.04
C ASN A 125 -34.01 13.55 -6.80
N SER A 126 -33.49 12.34 -6.93
CA SER A 126 -33.43 11.34 -5.86
C SER A 126 -32.03 11.29 -5.23
N ALA A 127 -31.85 10.46 -4.19
CA ALA A 127 -30.53 10.18 -3.67
C ALA A 127 -29.80 9.10 -4.49
N PHE A 128 -28.48 9.24 -4.56
CA PHE A 128 -27.58 8.25 -5.11
C PHE A 128 -26.78 7.61 -3.97
N TRP A 129 -26.45 6.33 -4.11
CA TRP A 129 -25.65 5.61 -3.12
C TRP A 129 -24.37 5.10 -3.76
N PHE A 130 -23.23 5.40 -3.15
CA PHE A 130 -21.92 5.09 -3.71
C PHE A 130 -21.18 4.04 -2.89
N ALA A 131 -20.55 3.10 -3.59
CA ALA A 131 -19.58 2.19 -3.02
C ALA A 131 -18.38 2.02 -3.95
N TRP A 132 -17.22 1.84 -3.35
CA TRP A 132 -16.01 1.42 -4.06
C TRP A 132 -15.60 0.02 -3.62
N SER A 133 -15.02 -0.75 -4.55
CA SER A 133 -14.51 -2.09 -4.29
C SER A 133 -13.28 -2.37 -5.14
N ALA A 134 -12.22 -2.93 -4.55
CA ALA A 134 -11.03 -3.35 -5.28
C ALA A 134 -11.31 -4.49 -6.28
N VAL A 135 -12.40 -5.24 -6.08
CA VAL A 135 -12.81 -6.38 -6.92
C VAL A 135 -14.24 -6.24 -7.39
N ALA A 136 -14.57 -6.86 -8.52
CA ALA A 136 -15.92 -6.86 -9.04
C ALA A 136 -16.90 -7.51 -8.04
N TRP A 137 -18.01 -6.84 -7.74
CA TRP A 137 -19.11 -7.43 -7.02
C TRP A 137 -19.78 -8.53 -7.83
N THR A 138 -20.10 -9.63 -7.14
CA THR A 138 -20.96 -10.68 -7.68
C THR A 138 -22.42 -10.21 -7.68
N ASP A 139 -23.26 -10.86 -8.49
CA ASP A 139 -24.70 -10.57 -8.53
C ASP A 139 -25.36 -10.74 -7.15
N ALA A 140 -24.88 -11.70 -6.35
CA ALA A 140 -25.36 -11.89 -4.98
C ALA A 140 -25.02 -10.71 -4.06
N VAL A 141 -23.85 -10.10 -4.21
CA VAL A 141 -23.47 -8.90 -3.45
C VAL A 141 -24.29 -7.70 -3.91
N ARG A 142 -24.47 -7.52 -5.22
CA ARG A 142 -25.31 -6.44 -5.78
C ARG A 142 -26.73 -6.52 -5.25
N LYS A 143 -27.36 -7.70 -5.34
CA LYS A 143 -28.73 -7.91 -4.87
C LYS A 143 -28.93 -7.59 -3.39
N LYS A 144 -27.92 -7.81 -2.53
CA LYS A 144 -27.99 -7.39 -1.12
C LYS A 144 -28.04 -5.87 -0.97
N HIS A 145 -27.34 -5.12 -1.82
CA HIS A 145 -27.32 -3.66 -1.77
C HIS A 145 -28.54 -2.99 -2.42
N GLU A 146 -29.41 -3.76 -3.06
CA GLU A 146 -30.73 -3.28 -3.50
C GLU A 146 -31.69 -3.11 -2.31
N ASP A 147 -31.44 -3.82 -1.20
CA ASP A 147 -32.18 -3.61 0.06
C ASP A 147 -31.75 -2.27 0.71
N PRO A 148 -32.68 -1.33 0.95
CA PRO A 148 -32.35 -0.01 1.48
C PRO A 148 -31.64 -0.04 2.83
N ALA A 149 -32.03 -0.96 3.72
CA ALA A 149 -31.46 -1.06 5.06
C ALA A 149 -30.03 -1.60 5.05
N TYR A 150 -29.75 -2.58 4.19
CA TYR A 150 -28.40 -3.08 3.96
C TYR A 150 -27.53 -2.01 3.29
N ARG A 151 -28.05 -1.37 2.23
CA ARG A 151 -27.37 -0.30 1.50
C ARG A 151 -26.93 0.84 2.40
N ALA A 152 -27.81 1.30 3.28
CA ALA A 152 -27.54 2.40 4.21
C ALA A 152 -26.38 2.14 5.20
N ARG A 153 -26.00 0.87 5.40
CA ARG A 153 -24.87 0.49 6.27
C ARG A 153 -23.52 0.50 5.55
N TYR A 154 -23.51 0.30 4.24
CA TYR A 154 -22.29 0.00 3.48
C TYR A 154 -22.01 0.95 2.32
N MET A 155 -22.97 1.81 1.95
CA MET A 155 -22.83 2.77 0.87
C MET A 155 -22.93 4.21 1.39
N GLN A 156 -22.18 5.11 0.76
CA GLN A 156 -22.26 6.55 1.03
C GLN A 156 -23.49 7.12 0.33
N ARG A 157 -24.43 7.69 1.09
CA ARG A 157 -25.58 8.40 0.53
C ARG A 157 -25.15 9.77 0.01
N PHE A 158 -25.70 10.16 -1.13
CA PHE A 158 -25.58 11.49 -1.70
C PHE A 158 -26.97 11.99 -2.12
N ASP A 159 -27.45 13.01 -1.43
CA ASP A 159 -28.75 13.62 -1.69
C ASP A 159 -28.63 14.68 -2.80
N MET A 160 -28.93 14.30 -4.04
CA MET A 160 -28.73 15.19 -5.19
C MET A 160 -29.62 16.43 -5.11
N GLU A 161 -30.89 16.28 -4.72
CA GLU A 161 -31.82 17.40 -4.65
C GLU A 161 -31.37 18.41 -3.59
N LYS A 162 -30.95 17.93 -2.42
CA LYS A 162 -30.40 18.80 -1.37
C LYS A 162 -29.13 19.52 -1.84
N TRP A 163 -28.25 18.81 -2.55
CA TRP A 163 -27.01 19.37 -3.08
C TRP A 163 -27.28 20.46 -4.13
N LEU A 164 -28.12 20.19 -5.13
CA LEU A 164 -28.42 21.15 -6.20
C LEU A 164 -29.07 22.43 -5.65
N ASN A 165 -29.93 22.31 -4.64
CA ASN A 165 -30.64 23.44 -4.07
C ASN A 165 -29.84 24.23 -3.02
N ARG A 166 -29.03 23.55 -2.19
CA ARG A 166 -28.40 24.17 -1.01
C ARG A 166 -26.88 24.05 -0.96
N GLY A 167 -26.27 23.23 -1.82
CA GLY A 167 -24.84 22.91 -1.74
C GLY A 167 -24.46 22.09 -0.50
N GLU A 168 -25.42 21.35 0.07
CA GLU A 168 -25.23 20.56 1.28
C GLU A 168 -25.31 19.06 0.98
N GLY A 169 -24.36 18.29 1.48
CA GLY A 169 -24.35 16.83 1.36
C GLY A 169 -23.54 16.17 2.48
N GLU A 170 -23.88 14.93 2.79
CA GLU A 170 -23.09 14.10 3.71
C GLU A 170 -21.77 13.72 3.04
N ASN A 171 -20.65 13.92 3.75
CA ASN A 171 -19.31 13.60 3.23
C ASN A 171 -19.03 14.21 1.85
N ALA A 172 -19.54 15.41 1.61
CA ALA A 172 -19.43 16.14 0.35
C ALA A 172 -18.85 17.54 0.56
N LEU A 173 -18.10 18.02 -0.42
CA LEU A 173 -17.55 19.37 -0.48
C LEU A 173 -17.81 20.00 -1.85
N PRO A 174 -17.92 21.33 -1.94
CA PRO A 174 -18.05 22.00 -3.22
C PRO A 174 -16.77 21.82 -4.05
N PHE A 175 -16.91 21.74 -5.37
CA PHE A 175 -15.73 21.59 -6.25
C PHE A 175 -14.72 22.74 -6.11
N SER A 176 -15.18 23.93 -5.72
CA SER A 176 -14.33 25.09 -5.48
C SER A 176 -13.29 24.87 -4.38
N SER A 177 -13.46 23.89 -3.49
CA SER A 177 -12.46 23.54 -2.47
C SER A 177 -11.42 22.50 -2.92
N LEU A 178 -11.37 22.14 -4.21
CA LEU A 178 -10.51 21.09 -4.76
C LEU A 178 -9.05 21.22 -4.29
N THR A 179 -8.48 22.41 -4.47
CA THR A 179 -7.07 22.68 -4.19
C THR A 179 -6.76 22.69 -2.70
N ASP A 180 -7.76 22.96 -1.86
CA ASP A 180 -7.61 23.06 -0.40
C ASP A 180 -7.94 21.76 0.33
N SER A 181 -8.51 20.77 -0.37
CA SER A 181 -8.99 19.52 0.25
C SER A 181 -8.36 18.26 -0.31
N VAL A 182 -7.97 18.22 -1.58
CA VAL A 182 -7.48 17.00 -2.25
C VAL A 182 -5.98 17.06 -2.47
N ALA A 183 -5.24 16.10 -1.91
CA ALA A 183 -3.79 16.11 -1.86
C ALA A 183 -3.13 16.11 -3.25
N GLU A 184 -3.68 15.39 -4.22
CA GLU A 184 -3.15 15.34 -5.59
C GLU A 184 -3.27 16.68 -6.34
N TYR A 185 -4.27 17.50 -6.01
CA TYR A 185 -4.52 18.82 -6.64
C TYR A 185 -4.05 19.99 -5.77
N HIS A 186 -3.40 19.73 -4.64
CA HIS A 186 -2.97 20.80 -3.74
C HIS A 186 -1.80 21.59 -4.32
N THR A 187 -2.03 22.83 -4.74
CA THR A 187 -1.06 23.64 -5.48
C THR A 187 -0.20 24.58 -4.66
N ARG A 188 -0.19 24.46 -3.31
CA ARG A 188 0.87 25.16 -2.56
C ARG A 188 2.21 24.61 -3.02
N ARG A 189 3.12 25.52 -3.38
CA ARG A 189 4.50 25.26 -3.81
C ARG A 189 5.33 24.69 -2.64
N ASP A 190 4.83 23.69 -1.94
CA ASP A 190 5.62 22.92 -1.02
C ASP A 190 6.37 21.86 -1.83
N THR A 191 7.67 22.04 -1.93
CA THR A 191 8.60 21.05 -2.50
C THR A 191 8.71 19.79 -1.62
N ASN A 192 8.01 19.75 -0.47
CA ASN A 192 8.04 18.70 0.52
C ASN A 192 6.80 17.79 0.51
N ARG A 193 6.33 17.34 -0.66
CA ARG A 193 5.28 16.32 -0.76
C ARG A 193 5.80 14.93 -0.39
N ARG A 194 6.16 14.75 0.88
CA ARG A 194 6.79 13.52 1.41
C ARG A 194 5.83 12.33 1.46
N ILE A 195 4.53 12.57 1.41
CA ILE A 195 3.52 11.50 1.30
C ILE A 195 3.77 10.58 0.08
N ALA A 196 4.33 11.13 -1.01
CA ALA A 196 4.71 10.36 -2.19
C ALA A 196 5.87 9.38 -1.92
N ASP A 197 6.69 9.62 -0.89
CA ASP A 197 7.86 8.79 -0.57
C ASP A 197 7.49 7.49 0.15
N TYR A 198 6.26 7.41 0.70
CA TYR A 198 5.84 6.27 1.50
C TYR A 198 4.49 5.70 1.13
N THR A 199 3.60 6.43 0.45
CA THR A 199 2.29 5.89 0.08
C THR A 199 2.41 4.57 -0.69
N SER A 200 1.60 3.57 -0.31
CA SER A 200 1.47 2.32 -1.08
C SER A 200 0.57 2.50 -2.32
N ALA A 201 -0.40 3.40 -2.25
CA ALA A 201 -1.29 3.72 -3.37
C ALA A 201 -0.58 4.64 -4.37
N HIS A 202 -0.84 4.42 -5.66
CA HIS A 202 -0.25 5.22 -6.73
C HIS A 202 -0.44 6.72 -6.46
N TRP A 203 0.67 7.46 -6.48
CA TRP A 203 0.65 8.91 -6.32
C TRP A 203 0.52 9.54 -7.69
N ASN A 204 -0.68 10.02 -8.00
CA ASN A 204 -1.00 10.57 -9.32
C ASN A 204 -0.36 11.95 -9.60
N GLY A 205 0.43 12.46 -8.65
CA GLY A 205 0.75 13.88 -8.50
C GLY A 205 1.88 14.43 -9.35
N LYS A 206 1.91 14.16 -10.66
CA LYS A 206 2.59 15.06 -11.62
C LYS A 206 1.91 15.20 -12.99
N TYR A 207 0.97 14.34 -13.38
CA TYR A 207 0.60 14.24 -14.81
C TYR A 207 -0.87 13.96 -15.11
N LEU A 208 -1.78 13.92 -14.14
CA LEU A 208 -3.19 13.74 -14.52
C LEU A 208 -3.69 14.96 -15.26
N PHE A 209 -3.84 16.11 -14.62
CA PHE A 209 -4.29 17.35 -15.25
C PHE A 209 -3.78 18.56 -14.46
N ASP A 210 -3.70 19.73 -15.09
CA ASP A 210 -3.69 20.97 -14.31
C ASP A 210 -5.01 21.00 -13.50
N GLN A 211 -4.96 21.46 -12.25
CA GLN A 211 -6.16 21.67 -11.44
C GLN A 211 -7.21 22.51 -12.19
N ASN A 212 -6.73 23.42 -13.04
CA ASN A 212 -7.55 24.29 -13.88
C ASN A 212 -8.33 23.50 -14.94
N ASP A 213 -7.73 22.46 -15.54
CA ASP A 213 -8.41 21.62 -16.54
C ASP A 213 -9.56 20.84 -15.90
N LEU A 214 -9.34 20.31 -14.70
CA LEU A 214 -10.38 19.57 -13.97
C LEU A 214 -11.51 20.49 -13.50
N TRP A 215 -11.15 21.69 -13.02
CA TRP A 215 -12.14 22.72 -12.68
C TRP A 215 -12.97 23.11 -13.90
N LEU A 216 -12.32 23.40 -15.04
CA LEU A 216 -13.01 23.76 -16.27
C LEU A 216 -13.93 22.63 -16.76
N ALA A 217 -13.46 21.38 -16.68
CA ALA A 217 -14.25 20.20 -17.01
C ALA A 217 -15.52 20.08 -16.14
N ALA A 218 -15.42 20.37 -14.83
CA ALA A 218 -16.58 20.36 -13.94
C ALA A 218 -17.56 21.50 -14.28
N GLU A 219 -17.07 22.71 -14.50
CA GLU A 219 -17.91 23.86 -14.85
C GLU A 219 -18.62 23.70 -16.21
N GLU A 220 -17.95 23.10 -17.20
CA GLU A 220 -18.56 22.80 -18.50
C GLU A 220 -19.67 21.74 -18.39
N LEU A 221 -19.59 20.82 -17.42
CA LEU A 221 -20.61 19.80 -17.18
C LEU A 221 -21.81 20.37 -16.43
N MET A 222 -21.56 21.12 -15.35
CA MET A 222 -22.60 21.81 -14.59
C MET A 222 -22.00 22.98 -13.77
N PRO A 223 -22.21 24.23 -14.20
CA PRO A 223 -21.61 25.40 -13.55
C PRO A 223 -21.96 25.50 -12.05
N ASP A 224 -20.96 25.80 -11.22
CA ASP A 224 -21.06 26.01 -9.76
C ASP A 224 -21.72 24.87 -8.94
N LYS A 225 -21.94 23.69 -9.53
CA LYS A 225 -22.60 22.55 -8.85
C LYS A 225 -21.72 21.33 -8.64
N GLY A 226 -20.51 21.30 -9.19
CA GLY A 226 -19.62 20.15 -9.01
C GLY A 226 -19.39 19.79 -7.54
N VAL A 227 -19.20 18.50 -7.28
CA VAL A 227 -19.05 17.97 -5.92
C VAL A 227 -17.81 17.10 -5.80
N ILE A 228 -17.15 17.20 -4.65
CA ILE A 228 -16.12 16.27 -4.18
C ILE A 228 -16.78 15.39 -3.13
N LEU A 229 -16.91 14.09 -3.41
CA LEU A 229 -17.60 13.13 -2.56
C LEU A 229 -16.61 12.12 -1.98
N PHE A 230 -16.64 11.97 -0.66
CA PHE A 230 -15.74 11.09 0.08
C PHE A 230 -16.35 9.70 0.22
N LEU A 231 -15.62 8.68 -0.24
CA LEU A 231 -15.98 7.28 -0.04
C LEU A 231 -15.06 6.64 1.01
N PRO A 232 -15.61 5.86 1.95
CA PRO A 232 -14.79 5.16 2.92
C PRO A 232 -13.93 4.07 2.24
N ASP A 233 -12.63 4.06 2.54
CA ASP A 233 -11.70 3.00 2.12
C ASP A 233 -10.81 2.59 3.33
N PRO A 234 -11.37 1.83 4.29
CA PRO A 234 -10.64 1.45 5.50
C PRO A 234 -9.42 0.58 5.20
N VAL A 235 -9.44 -0.20 4.11
CA VAL A 235 -8.30 -1.02 3.69
C VAL A 235 -7.14 -0.14 3.27
N ALA A 236 -7.38 0.90 2.46
CA ALA A 236 -6.32 1.84 2.09
C ALA A 236 -5.78 2.59 3.31
N MET A 237 -6.64 2.99 4.23
CA MET A 237 -6.18 3.67 5.44
C MET A 237 -5.21 2.79 6.26
N VAL A 238 -5.51 1.51 6.45
CA VAL A 238 -4.60 0.58 7.16
C VAL A 238 -3.28 0.41 6.40
N GLN A 239 -3.34 0.36 5.06
CA GLN A 239 -2.14 0.32 4.22
C GLN A 239 -1.32 1.61 4.36
N ASP A 240 -1.96 2.79 4.36
CA ASP A 240 -1.31 4.08 4.53
C ASP A 240 -0.65 4.18 5.92
N ILE A 241 -1.30 3.70 6.99
CA ILE A 241 -0.70 3.61 8.35
C ILE A 241 0.57 2.76 8.30
N THR A 242 0.49 1.55 7.74
CA THR A 242 1.62 0.61 7.67
C THR A 242 2.78 1.22 6.88
N ALA A 243 2.47 1.88 5.77
CA ALA A 243 3.47 2.49 4.91
C ALA A 243 4.17 3.68 5.59
N LEU A 244 3.40 4.51 6.31
CA LEU A 244 3.95 5.60 7.11
C LEU A 244 4.82 5.07 8.28
N MET A 245 4.40 4.01 8.97
CA MET A 245 5.20 3.38 10.03
C MET A 245 6.55 2.91 9.49
N ASN A 246 6.56 2.18 8.37
CA ASN A 246 7.79 1.71 7.74
C ASN A 246 8.70 2.86 7.30
N TYR A 247 8.11 3.93 6.73
CA TYR A 247 8.87 5.12 6.34
C TYR A 247 9.51 5.82 7.53
N ARG A 248 8.78 5.93 8.66
CA ARG A 248 9.30 6.49 9.90
C ARG A 248 10.43 5.66 10.48
N LEU A 249 10.26 4.34 10.59
CA LEU A 249 11.34 3.44 11.04
C LEU A 249 12.58 3.54 10.14
N LYS A 250 12.37 3.58 8.83
CA LYS A 250 13.44 3.75 7.85
C LYS A 250 14.18 5.07 8.06
N THR A 251 13.48 6.20 8.06
CA THR A 251 14.09 7.54 8.07
C THR A 251 14.62 7.97 9.44
N GLN A 252 13.92 7.61 10.52
CA GLN A 252 14.30 8.02 11.89
C GLN A 252 15.32 7.09 12.54
N PHE A 253 15.38 5.82 12.11
CA PHE A 253 16.29 4.83 12.68
C PHE A 253 17.27 4.27 11.65
N HIS A 254 16.82 3.52 10.65
CA HIS A 254 17.73 2.78 9.76
C HIS A 254 18.66 3.67 8.94
N GLU A 255 18.16 4.79 8.43
CA GLU A 255 18.93 5.75 7.62
C GLU A 255 19.48 6.92 8.43
N ASN A 256 19.12 7.02 9.72
CA ASN A 256 19.57 8.10 10.57
C ASN A 256 21.07 7.96 10.84
N PRO A 257 21.90 8.98 10.53
CA PRO A 257 23.35 8.96 10.78
C PRO A 257 23.73 8.62 12.22
N HIS A 258 22.85 8.91 13.18
CA HIS A 258 23.04 8.60 14.58
C HIS A 258 23.06 7.09 14.88
N TYR A 259 22.27 6.29 14.14
CA TYR A 259 22.08 4.86 14.42
C TYR A 259 22.67 3.94 13.34
N ILE A 260 22.68 4.38 12.07
CA ILE A 260 23.02 3.53 10.90
C ILE A 260 24.34 2.77 11.07
N ARG A 261 25.38 3.42 11.61
CA ARG A 261 26.68 2.80 11.82
C ARG A 261 26.61 1.72 12.91
N GLY A 262 25.95 2.01 14.03
CA GLY A 262 25.82 1.05 15.14
C GLY A 262 25.02 -0.18 14.73
N ILE A 263 23.87 0.02 14.06
CA ILE A 263 23.06 -1.06 13.48
C ILE A 263 23.91 -1.89 12.52
N GLY A 264 24.59 -1.23 11.57
CA GLY A 264 25.42 -1.91 10.57
C GLY A 264 26.54 -2.75 11.18
N LEU A 265 27.22 -2.24 12.22
CA LEU A 265 28.25 -2.99 12.94
C LEU A 265 27.68 -4.18 13.69
N SER A 266 26.61 -3.99 14.48
CA SER A 266 25.98 -5.09 15.24
C SER A 266 25.43 -6.19 14.34
N VAL A 267 24.79 -5.83 13.21
CA VAL A 267 24.30 -6.79 12.22
C VAL A 267 25.45 -7.53 11.55
N SER A 268 26.50 -6.82 11.14
CA SER A 268 27.68 -7.41 10.49
C SER A 268 28.41 -8.38 11.41
N LEU A 269 28.53 -8.02 12.70
CA LEU A 269 29.19 -8.81 13.72
C LEU A 269 28.38 -10.07 14.07
N SER A 270 27.05 -9.93 14.16
CA SER A 270 26.14 -11.08 14.31
C SER A 270 26.18 -12.02 13.10
N THR A 271 26.17 -11.46 11.88
CA THR A 271 26.22 -12.22 10.63
C THR A 271 27.55 -12.96 10.47
N LEU A 272 28.66 -12.30 10.80
CA LEU A 272 29.99 -12.91 10.78
C LEU A 272 30.07 -14.08 11.76
N LYS A 273 29.60 -13.87 12.99
CA LYS A 273 29.53 -14.93 14.01
C LYS A 273 28.71 -16.11 13.55
N GLU A 274 27.48 -15.85 13.08
CA GLU A 274 26.56 -16.90 12.64
C GLU A 274 27.13 -17.68 11.45
N THR A 275 27.72 -16.99 10.47
CA THR A 275 28.30 -17.62 9.28
C THR A 275 29.52 -18.47 9.64
N LEU A 276 30.44 -17.92 10.43
CA LEU A 276 31.67 -18.61 10.83
C LEU A 276 31.36 -19.82 11.72
N CYS A 277 30.51 -19.66 12.74
CA CYS A 277 30.09 -20.75 13.59
C CYS A 277 29.36 -21.86 12.81
N ARG A 278 28.45 -21.50 11.89
CA ARG A 278 27.76 -22.50 11.04
C ARG A 278 28.70 -23.21 10.07
N GLN A 279 29.65 -22.49 9.49
CA GLN A 279 30.64 -23.10 8.60
C GLN A 279 31.51 -24.09 9.37
N PHE A 280 32.02 -23.67 10.54
CA PHE A 280 32.79 -24.55 11.41
C PHE A 280 31.99 -25.78 11.87
N GLU A 281 30.72 -25.60 12.26
CA GLU A 281 29.83 -26.69 12.63
C GLU A 281 29.69 -27.72 11.49
N ARG A 282 29.48 -27.24 10.25
CA ARG A 282 29.39 -28.09 9.06
C ARG A 282 30.70 -28.84 8.81
N ASP A 283 31.85 -28.19 8.97
CA ASP A 283 33.15 -28.80 8.73
C ASP A 283 33.43 -29.89 9.79
N GLN A 284 33.11 -29.65 11.07
CA GLN A 284 33.23 -30.66 12.13
C GLN A 284 32.31 -31.86 11.93
N ILE A 285 31.06 -31.63 11.51
CA ILE A 285 30.12 -32.72 11.18
C ILE A 285 30.69 -33.56 10.03
N LYS A 286 31.16 -32.91 8.97
CA LYS A 286 31.72 -33.59 7.79
C LYS A 286 32.99 -34.39 8.13
N GLU A 287 33.89 -33.84 8.93
CA GLU A 287 35.08 -34.56 9.41
C GLU A 287 34.70 -35.78 10.24
N ASN A 288 33.72 -35.65 11.13
CA ASN A 288 33.22 -36.76 11.93
C ASN A 288 32.54 -37.84 11.07
N GLU A 289 31.75 -37.47 10.06
CA GLU A 289 31.15 -38.40 9.09
C GLU A 289 32.23 -39.19 8.32
N ILE A 290 33.28 -38.52 7.84
CA ILE A 290 34.41 -39.17 7.17
C ILE A 290 35.09 -40.15 8.12
N LEU A 291 35.31 -39.76 9.37
CA LEU A 291 36.00 -40.58 10.37
C LEU A 291 35.16 -41.79 10.79
N GLU A 292 33.84 -41.63 10.93
CA GLU A 292 32.91 -42.75 11.18
C GLU A 292 32.84 -43.71 9.98
N ALA A 293 32.81 -43.19 8.75
CA ALA A 293 32.93 -44.04 7.56
C ALA A 293 34.26 -44.83 7.58
N GLN A 294 35.38 -44.16 7.87
CA GLN A 294 36.69 -44.81 7.98
C GLN A 294 36.75 -45.91 9.03
N LYS A 295 36.08 -45.74 10.19
CA LYS A 295 35.94 -46.80 11.21
C LYS A 295 35.13 -47.99 10.73
N GLN A 296 34.10 -47.76 9.91
CA GLN A 296 33.23 -48.81 9.39
C GLN A 296 33.89 -49.66 8.30
N ALA A 297 34.86 -49.12 7.54
CA ALA A 297 35.67 -49.89 6.58
C ALA A 297 37.18 -49.71 6.81
N PRO A 298 37.76 -50.48 7.75
CA PRO A 298 39.13 -50.28 8.22
C PRO A 298 40.26 -50.64 7.26
N TYR A 299 39.97 -51.57 6.35
CA TYR A 299 40.99 -52.24 5.56
C TYR A 299 41.05 -51.72 4.12
N ALA A 300 39.99 -51.06 3.63
CA ALA A 300 39.96 -50.23 2.41
C ALA A 300 38.56 -49.66 2.10
N PHE A 301 38.52 -48.67 1.20
CA PHE A 301 37.30 -48.27 0.50
C PHE A 301 37.37 -48.56 -1.01
N TYR A 302 36.24 -48.98 -1.59
CA TYR A 302 36.08 -49.21 -3.02
C TYR A 302 35.81 -47.89 -3.77
N LEU A 303 36.67 -47.55 -4.73
CA LEU A 303 36.37 -46.54 -5.75
C LEU A 303 35.62 -47.18 -6.93
N SER A 304 34.76 -46.42 -7.62
CA SER A 304 34.13 -46.89 -8.86
C SER A 304 35.22 -47.15 -9.90
N GLY A 305 35.49 -48.42 -10.19
CA GLY A 305 36.62 -48.84 -11.04
C GLY A 305 37.46 -50.00 -10.48
N GLY A 306 37.14 -50.53 -9.28
CA GLY A 306 37.76 -51.75 -8.75
C GLY A 306 39.13 -51.53 -8.08
N THR A 307 39.53 -50.29 -7.88
CA THR A 307 40.80 -49.93 -7.23
C THR A 307 40.62 -49.87 -5.70
N TYR A 308 41.53 -50.51 -4.98
CA TYR A 308 41.58 -50.53 -3.52
C TYR A 308 42.53 -49.43 -3.02
N LEU A 309 42.04 -48.51 -2.20
CA LEU A 309 42.89 -47.62 -1.42
C LEU A 309 43.00 -48.14 0.01
N PRO A 310 44.21 -48.47 0.52
CA PRO A 310 44.39 -48.94 1.88
C PRO A 310 44.02 -47.84 2.88
N ASN A 311 43.22 -48.20 3.88
CA ASN A 311 42.80 -47.30 4.97
C ASN A 311 43.63 -47.58 6.24
N ASN A 312 43.63 -46.66 7.21
CA ASN A 312 44.45 -46.79 8.42
C ASN A 312 43.82 -47.74 9.46
N PRO A 313 44.39 -48.93 9.72
CA PRO A 313 43.81 -49.90 10.64
C PRO A 313 43.86 -49.45 12.11
N ALA A 314 44.70 -48.47 12.44
CA ALA A 314 44.88 -47.96 13.80
C ALA A 314 43.65 -47.22 14.36
N LEU A 315 42.68 -46.89 13.51
CA LEU A 315 41.42 -46.24 13.90
C LEU A 315 40.38 -47.24 14.44
N VAL A 316 40.57 -48.55 14.22
CA VAL A 316 39.71 -49.61 14.73
C VAL A 316 40.04 -49.89 16.20
N GLY A 317 39.14 -49.50 17.09
CA GLY A 317 39.31 -49.69 18.53
C GLY A 317 39.62 -48.40 19.30
N ALA A 318 39.78 -47.26 18.61
CA ALA A 318 39.79 -45.95 19.24
C ALA A 318 38.39 -45.61 19.79
N THR A 319 38.11 -46.04 21.02
CA THR A 319 36.89 -45.70 21.74
C THR A 319 37.07 -44.38 22.47
N LYS A 320 36.36 -43.30 22.04
CA LYS A 320 35.43 -42.54 22.91
C LYS A 320 34.89 -41.19 22.43
N SER A 321 35.20 -40.65 21.25
CA SER A 321 34.55 -39.39 20.83
C SER A 321 33.82 -39.54 19.51
N THR A 322 32.64 -40.15 19.53
CA THR A 322 31.60 -39.74 18.59
C THR A 322 31.32 -38.27 18.90
N LEU A 323 31.38 -37.39 17.89
CA LEU A 323 31.03 -35.98 18.04
C LEU A 323 29.59 -35.87 18.56
N ASP A 324 29.42 -35.68 19.86
CA ASP A 324 28.11 -35.47 20.45
C ASP A 324 27.69 -33.99 20.36
N SER A 325 26.39 -33.73 20.50
CA SER A 325 25.84 -32.36 20.35
C SER A 325 26.43 -31.37 21.35
N SER A 326 26.76 -31.81 22.58
CA SER A 326 27.39 -30.96 23.59
C SER A 326 28.82 -30.57 23.23
N THR A 327 29.59 -31.51 22.69
CA THR A 327 30.98 -31.33 22.28
C THR A 327 31.04 -30.42 21.07
N LEU A 328 30.16 -30.63 20.09
CA LEU A 328 30.04 -29.76 18.93
C LEU A 328 29.66 -28.32 19.33
N LYS A 329 28.68 -28.14 20.22
CA LYS A 329 28.31 -26.81 20.73
C LYS A 329 29.47 -26.11 21.43
N ARG A 330 30.25 -26.85 22.24
CA ARG A 330 31.44 -26.30 22.91
C ARG A 330 32.50 -25.88 21.89
N GLN A 331 32.82 -26.73 20.92
CA GLN A 331 33.81 -26.42 19.87
C GLN A 331 33.37 -25.22 19.02
N VAL A 332 32.07 -25.12 18.68
CA VAL A 332 31.52 -23.96 17.96
C VAL A 332 31.62 -22.67 18.78
N GLN A 333 31.44 -22.73 20.12
CA GLN A 333 31.66 -21.57 21.00
C GLN A 333 33.13 -21.17 21.07
N GLU A 334 34.04 -22.14 21.19
CA GLU A 334 35.50 -21.92 21.18
C GLU A 334 35.96 -21.33 19.85
N CYS A 335 35.37 -21.74 18.73
CA CYS A 335 35.66 -21.17 17.41
C CYS A 335 35.45 -19.65 17.34
N TRP A 336 34.46 -19.13 18.07
CA TRP A 336 34.22 -17.69 18.14
C TRP A 336 35.05 -16.97 19.22
N SER A 337 35.54 -17.67 20.25
CA SER A 337 36.18 -17.02 21.41
C SER A 337 37.43 -16.24 21.04
N ASP A 338 38.16 -16.67 20.01
CA ASP A 338 39.37 -15.98 19.53
C ASP A 338 39.07 -14.61 18.92
N TYR A 339 37.85 -14.42 18.41
CA TYR A 339 37.41 -13.14 17.84
C TYR A 339 36.83 -12.21 18.89
N GLU A 340 36.38 -12.74 20.03
CA GLU A 340 35.68 -12.00 21.09
C GLU A 340 36.55 -10.87 21.66
N GLN A 341 37.87 -11.06 21.74
CA GLN A 341 38.82 -10.06 22.21
C GLN A 341 38.86 -8.77 21.39
N TYR A 342 38.44 -8.83 20.12
CA TYR A 342 38.42 -7.67 19.22
C TYR A 342 37.11 -6.88 19.31
N ILE A 343 36.18 -7.31 20.16
CA ILE A 343 34.82 -6.80 20.22
C ILE A 343 34.59 -6.12 21.56
N ASP A 344 34.28 -4.83 21.52
CA ASP A 344 33.89 -4.07 22.70
C ASP A 344 32.40 -4.32 23.01
N ARG A 345 32.14 -5.38 23.78
CA ARG A 345 30.77 -5.79 24.16
C ARG A 345 30.07 -4.77 25.06
N GLU A 346 30.80 -3.97 25.82
CA GLU A 346 30.21 -2.90 26.63
C GLU A 346 29.65 -1.79 25.73
N LYS A 347 30.43 -1.37 24.72
CA LYS A 347 29.95 -0.37 23.75
C LYS A 347 28.80 -0.90 22.89
N GLU A 348 28.88 -2.15 22.43
CA GLU A 348 27.79 -2.77 21.66
C GLU A 348 26.51 -2.82 22.50
N LYS A 349 26.60 -3.30 23.75
CA LYS A 349 25.46 -3.37 24.65
C LYS A 349 24.89 -1.98 24.96
N ALA A 350 25.74 -1.01 25.28
CA ALA A 350 25.29 0.36 25.53
C ALA A 350 24.59 0.98 24.31
N PHE A 351 25.08 0.69 23.10
CA PHE A 351 24.41 1.09 21.87
C PHE A 351 23.04 0.41 21.73
N MET A 352 22.96 -0.91 21.90
CA MET A 352 21.70 -1.66 21.75
C MET A 352 20.67 -1.24 22.80
N ASP A 353 21.07 -1.08 24.06
CA ASP A 353 20.19 -0.64 25.15
C ASP A 353 19.62 0.75 24.85
N ARG A 354 20.46 1.67 24.36
CA ARG A 354 20.02 3.00 23.94
C ARG A 354 19.09 2.95 22.72
N PHE A 355 19.47 2.20 21.69
CA PHE A 355 18.67 2.05 20.48
C PHE A 355 17.28 1.49 20.80
N THR A 356 17.19 0.43 21.60
CA THR A 356 15.92 -0.15 22.05
C THR A 356 15.12 0.83 22.90
N THR A 357 15.76 1.61 23.77
CA THR A 357 15.08 2.63 24.57
C THR A 357 14.48 3.73 23.68
N ASP A 358 15.25 4.25 22.73
CA ASP A 358 14.82 5.31 21.83
C ASP A 358 13.73 4.83 20.86
N LEU A 359 13.82 3.58 20.38
CA LEU A 359 12.76 2.94 19.58
C LEU A 359 11.47 2.75 20.39
N THR A 360 11.57 2.24 21.62
CA THR A 360 10.40 2.03 22.49
C THR A 360 9.73 3.36 22.84
N ARG A 361 10.51 4.43 23.03
CA ARG A 361 9.96 5.77 23.25
C ARG A 361 9.26 6.31 22.01
N TYR A 362 9.71 5.95 20.80
CA TYR A 362 9.10 6.41 19.57
C TYR A 362 7.75 5.73 19.26
N ASP A 363 7.61 4.45 19.66
CA ASP A 363 6.40 3.66 19.45
C ASP A 363 5.27 3.95 20.47
N ASN A 364 5.56 4.66 21.57
CA ASN A 364 4.61 5.06 22.62
C ASN A 364 4.32 6.57 22.57
#